data_AF-A0A176RYP5-F1
#
_entry.id   AF-A0A176RYP5-F1
#
_cell.length_a   1.000
_cell.length_b   1.000
_cell.length_c   1.000
_cell.angle_alpha   90.00
_cell.angle_beta   90.00
_cell.angle_gamma   90.00
#
_symmetry.space_group_name_H-M   'P 1'
#
loop_
_entity.id
_entity.type
_entity.pdbx_description
1 polymer ?
#
loop_
_entity_poly.entity_id
_entity_poly.type
_entity_poly.pdbx_seq_one_letter_code
_entity_poly.pdbx_strand_id
1 'polypeptide(L)'
;HFPIEGTPVDSPQQSRLEWHADSHSFLAEKPLLLNPEIDHPEQYLQFDTNGRIYPKDGLSTHQTKRAETTIQVFNQNRQPLVLARKAKIDFFLNNFKIQILNYLKNQEKGPLDHSIFKILFESAFTGLRQSAKPESDYSLLGLNMLDNFNAFFTDRISGEKNQQILTRAYEIFIKQSHFPIEGTPVDSPQQSRLE
;
A
#
# COMPACT_ATOMS: atom_id res chain seq x y z
N HIS A 1 -29.48 4.93 -3.39
CA HIS A 1 -29.43 3.71 -4.22
C HIS A 1 -28.01 3.17 -4.12
N PHE A 2 -27.83 1.87 -3.86
CA PHE A 2 -26.51 1.25 -3.86
C PHE A 2 -26.01 1.11 -5.31
N PRO A 3 -24.74 1.45 -5.65
CA PRO A 3 -24.32 1.48 -7.04
C PRO A 3 -24.02 0.06 -7.55
N ILE A 4 -24.78 -0.37 -8.55
CA ILE A 4 -24.74 -1.70 -9.17
C ILE A 4 -24.85 -1.57 -10.69
N GLU A 5 -24.41 -2.59 -11.44
CA GLU A 5 -24.59 -2.65 -12.91
C GLU A 5 -25.49 -3.80 -13.37
N GLY A 6 -25.67 -4.80 -12.52
CA GLY A 6 -26.43 -6.00 -12.80
C GLY A 6 -27.87 -5.91 -12.32
N THR A 7 -28.43 -7.07 -12.02
CA THR A 7 -29.82 -7.19 -11.57
C THR A 7 -29.87 -7.11 -10.05
N PRO A 8 -30.63 -6.17 -9.46
CA PRO A 8 -30.77 -6.09 -8.01
C PRO A 8 -31.46 -7.34 -7.46
N VAL A 9 -31.03 -7.78 -6.29
CA VAL A 9 -31.74 -8.79 -5.50
C VAL A 9 -33.04 -8.16 -4.99
N ASP A 10 -34.17 -8.66 -5.46
CA ASP A 10 -35.52 -8.12 -5.18
C ASP A 10 -36.32 -8.96 -4.18
N SER A 11 -35.78 -10.09 -3.75
CA SER A 11 -36.44 -11.07 -2.90
C SER A 11 -35.50 -11.60 -1.79
N PRO A 12 -36.04 -11.93 -0.61
CA PRO A 12 -35.25 -12.51 0.47
C PRO A 12 -34.61 -13.83 0.05
N GLN A 13 -33.36 -14.05 0.46
CA GLN A 13 -32.67 -15.31 0.20
C GLN A 13 -33.20 -16.42 1.11
N GLN A 14 -33.15 -17.66 0.63
CA GLN A 14 -33.77 -18.82 1.28
C GLN A 14 -32.89 -19.40 2.40
N SER A 15 -31.60 -19.10 2.38
CA SER A 15 -30.63 -19.60 3.37
C SER A 15 -29.66 -18.52 3.81
N ARG A 16 -29.03 -18.71 4.98
CA ARG A 16 -27.99 -17.79 5.49
C ARG A 16 -26.77 -17.71 4.56
N LEU A 17 -26.42 -18.81 3.89
CA LEU A 17 -25.27 -18.85 2.97
C LEU A 17 -25.48 -17.95 1.76
N GLU A 18 -26.71 -17.84 1.26
CA GLU A 18 -27.06 -16.95 0.16
C GLU A 18 -27.00 -15.46 0.56
N TRP A 19 -27.01 -15.15 1.86
CA TRP A 19 -26.85 -13.78 2.37
C TRP A 19 -25.40 -13.29 2.40
N HIS A 20 -24.42 -14.13 2.08
CA HIS A 20 -23.03 -13.69 1.97
C HIS A 20 -22.82 -12.79 0.75
N ALA A 21 -21.95 -11.78 0.88
CA ALA A 21 -21.70 -10.80 -0.19
C ALA A 21 -21.06 -11.39 -1.46
N ASP A 22 -20.43 -12.56 -1.34
CA ASP A 22 -19.86 -13.34 -2.44
C ASP A 22 -20.82 -14.43 -2.97
N SER A 23 -22.09 -14.44 -2.51
CA SER A 23 -23.09 -15.36 -3.04
C SER A 23 -23.43 -15.04 -4.50
N HIS A 24 -23.88 -16.05 -5.25
CA HIS A 24 -24.21 -15.89 -6.67
C HIS A 24 -25.22 -14.76 -6.93
N SER A 25 -26.23 -14.63 -6.05
CA SER A 25 -27.27 -13.60 -6.15
C SER A 25 -26.70 -12.18 -6.02
N PHE A 26 -25.81 -11.94 -5.04
CA PHE A 26 -25.19 -10.63 -4.85
C PHE A 26 -24.08 -10.33 -5.87
N LEU A 27 -23.35 -11.34 -6.34
CA LEU A 27 -22.40 -11.17 -7.44
C LEU A 27 -23.10 -10.82 -8.76
N ALA A 28 -24.32 -11.31 -8.98
CA ALA A 28 -25.14 -10.96 -10.15
C ALA A 28 -25.54 -9.48 -10.17
N GLU A 29 -25.56 -8.79 -9.02
CA GLU A 29 -25.76 -7.34 -8.96
C GLU A 29 -24.59 -6.57 -9.57
N LYS A 30 -23.39 -7.17 -9.68
CA LYS A 30 -22.16 -6.48 -10.11
C LYS A 30 -21.91 -5.21 -9.26
N PRO A 31 -21.65 -5.36 -7.95
CA PRO A 31 -21.51 -4.24 -7.04
C PRO A 31 -20.33 -3.35 -7.43
N LEU A 32 -20.57 -2.03 -7.51
CA LEU A 32 -19.55 -1.05 -7.85
C LEU A 32 -18.76 -0.54 -6.64
N LEU A 33 -19.14 -0.90 -5.42
CA LEU A 33 -18.33 -0.62 -4.23
C LEU A 33 -17.42 -1.80 -3.91
N LEU A 34 -16.20 -1.48 -3.46
CA LEU A 34 -15.34 -2.45 -2.80
C LEU A 34 -15.94 -2.79 -1.42
N ASN A 35 -16.06 -4.07 -1.13
CA ASN A 35 -16.49 -4.58 0.15
C ASN A 35 -15.25 -5.00 0.96
N PRO A 36 -14.97 -4.36 2.11
CA PRO A 36 -13.76 -4.63 2.89
C PRO A 36 -13.69 -6.03 3.51
N GLU A 37 -14.78 -6.82 3.51
CA GLU A 37 -14.80 -8.18 4.03
C GLU A 37 -14.33 -9.23 3.00
N ILE A 38 -14.45 -8.92 1.70
CA ILE A 38 -14.15 -9.86 0.60
C ILE A 38 -13.13 -9.30 -0.40
N ASP A 39 -13.03 -7.98 -0.53
CA ASP A 39 -12.08 -7.33 -1.41
C ASP A 39 -10.82 -6.93 -0.65
N HIS A 40 -9.69 -7.11 -1.31
CA HIS A 40 -8.37 -6.66 -0.89
C HIS A 40 -8.10 -5.26 -1.47
N PRO A 41 -8.29 -4.16 -0.74
CA PRO A 41 -8.23 -2.81 -1.29
C PRO A 41 -6.88 -2.45 -1.94
N GLU A 42 -5.77 -3.08 -1.51
CA GLU A 42 -4.42 -2.99 -2.10
C GLU A 42 -4.32 -3.50 -3.53
N GLN A 43 -5.28 -4.32 -3.96
CA GLN A 43 -5.38 -4.80 -5.33
C GLN A 43 -6.07 -3.78 -6.24
N TYR A 44 -6.85 -2.86 -5.68
CA TYR A 44 -7.69 -1.92 -6.43
C TYR A 44 -7.26 -0.47 -6.32
N LEU A 45 -6.61 -0.09 -5.22
CA LEU A 45 -6.32 1.29 -4.86
C LEU A 45 -4.81 1.50 -4.72
N GLN A 46 -4.35 2.66 -5.17
CA GLN A 46 -2.98 3.14 -4.99
C GLN A 46 -2.94 4.60 -4.59
N PHE A 47 -1.79 5.06 -4.08
CA PHE A 47 -1.60 6.41 -3.60
C PHE A 47 -0.55 7.13 -4.44
N ASP A 48 -0.72 8.44 -4.61
CA ASP A 48 0.35 9.30 -5.12
C ASP A 48 1.17 9.93 -3.97
N THR A 49 2.24 10.61 -4.34
CA THR A 49 3.13 11.31 -3.39
C THR A 49 2.48 12.54 -2.74
N ASN A 50 1.31 12.97 -3.20
CA ASN A 50 0.51 14.04 -2.61
C ASN A 50 -0.55 13.51 -1.64
N GLY A 51 -0.62 12.19 -1.46
CA GLY A 51 -1.59 11.55 -0.59
C GLY A 51 -3.00 11.50 -1.20
N ARG A 52 -3.16 11.46 -2.53
CA ARG A 52 -4.43 11.16 -3.19
C ARG A 52 -4.53 9.66 -3.49
N ILE A 53 -5.74 9.11 -3.46
CA ILE A 53 -6.02 7.73 -3.89
C ILE A 53 -6.47 7.72 -5.34
N TYR A 54 -5.99 6.73 -6.09
CA TYR A 54 -6.38 6.44 -7.46
C TYR A 54 -6.66 4.94 -7.63
N PRO A 55 -7.40 4.52 -8.67
CA PRO A 55 -7.40 3.14 -9.12
C PRO A 55 -5.97 2.67 -9.39
N LYS A 56 -5.68 1.42 -9.04
CA LYS A 56 -4.40 0.78 -9.34
C LYS A 56 -4.25 0.60 -10.85
N ASP A 57 -3.01 0.70 -11.34
CA ASP A 57 -2.72 0.45 -12.75
C ASP A 57 -2.91 -1.03 -13.10
N GLY A 58 -3.28 -1.30 -14.36
CA GLY A 58 -3.45 -2.67 -14.87
C GLY A 58 -4.77 -3.36 -14.49
N LEU A 59 -5.70 -2.65 -13.84
CA LEU A 59 -7.03 -3.16 -13.55
C LEU A 59 -7.88 -3.40 -14.80
N SER A 60 -8.76 -4.40 -14.76
CA SER A 60 -9.80 -4.57 -15.78
C SER A 60 -10.81 -3.41 -15.73
N THR A 61 -11.54 -3.18 -16.82
CA THR A 61 -12.54 -2.09 -16.91
C THR A 61 -13.54 -2.10 -15.75
N HIS A 62 -14.04 -3.27 -15.38
CA HIS A 62 -14.98 -3.40 -14.26
C HIS A 62 -14.30 -3.07 -12.92
N GLN A 63 -13.09 -3.58 -12.67
CA GLN A 63 -12.35 -3.30 -11.43
C GLN A 63 -11.97 -1.81 -11.30
N THR A 64 -11.57 -1.16 -12.40
CA THR A 64 -11.33 0.29 -12.44
C THR A 64 -12.59 1.04 -12.04
N LYS A 65 -13.74 0.69 -12.61
CA LYS A 65 -15.01 1.33 -12.27
C LYS A 65 -15.39 1.12 -10.80
N ARG A 66 -15.13 -0.06 -10.23
CA ARG A 66 -15.32 -0.33 -8.80
C ARG A 66 -14.45 0.59 -7.94
N ALA A 67 -13.17 0.69 -8.27
CA ALA A 67 -12.22 1.55 -7.56
C ALA A 67 -12.64 3.03 -7.63
N GLU A 68 -12.95 3.54 -8.82
CA GLU A 68 -13.40 4.92 -9.05
C GLU A 68 -14.68 5.23 -8.28
N THR A 69 -15.69 4.36 -8.38
CA THR A 69 -16.97 4.53 -7.69
C THR A 69 -16.77 4.53 -6.18
N THR A 70 -15.92 3.64 -5.65
CA THR A 70 -15.57 3.60 -4.23
C THR A 70 -14.90 4.90 -3.76
N ILE A 71 -13.92 5.40 -4.52
CA ILE A 71 -13.21 6.65 -4.23
C ILE A 71 -14.20 7.83 -4.19
N GLN A 72 -15.11 7.88 -5.18
CA GLN A 72 -16.10 8.94 -5.32
C GLN A 72 -17.16 8.90 -4.21
N VAL A 73 -17.81 7.75 -4.01
CA VAL A 73 -18.93 7.58 -3.07
C VAL A 73 -18.48 7.83 -1.63
N PHE A 74 -17.33 7.27 -1.24
CA PHE A 74 -16.79 7.50 0.10
C PHE A 74 -15.99 8.81 0.23
N ASN A 75 -15.90 9.58 -0.87
CA ASN A 75 -15.18 10.84 -0.94
C ASN A 75 -13.77 10.73 -0.31
N GLN A 76 -13.02 9.70 -0.75
CA GLN A 76 -11.73 9.33 -0.15
C GLN A 76 -10.67 10.41 -0.39
N ASN A 77 -10.86 11.25 -1.41
CA ASN A 77 -9.99 12.39 -1.75
C ASN A 77 -10.49 13.74 -1.22
N ARG A 78 -11.35 13.75 -0.19
CA ARG A 78 -11.67 15.00 0.52
C ARG A 78 -10.41 15.61 1.14
N GLN A 79 -10.35 16.95 1.12
CA GLN A 79 -9.15 17.72 1.48
C GLN A 79 -8.48 17.29 2.81
N PRO A 80 -9.20 17.13 3.93
CA PRO A 80 -8.56 16.72 5.18
C PRO A 80 -7.83 15.38 5.12
N LEU A 81 -8.39 14.40 4.38
CA LEU A 81 -7.76 13.08 4.23
C LEU A 81 -6.52 13.14 3.35
N VAL A 82 -6.55 13.94 2.28
CA VAL A 82 -5.39 14.13 1.40
C VAL A 82 -4.25 14.77 2.18
N LEU A 83 -4.55 15.82 2.95
CA LEU A 83 -3.56 16.52 3.78
C LEU A 83 -2.96 15.61 4.87
N ALA A 84 -3.79 14.80 5.56
CA ALA A 84 -3.31 13.87 6.57
C ALA A 84 -2.37 12.80 5.97
N ARG A 85 -2.72 12.24 4.81
CA ARG A 85 -1.89 11.27 4.08
C ARG A 85 -0.58 11.90 3.61
N LYS A 86 -0.65 13.11 3.04
CA LYS A 86 0.54 13.86 2.64
C LYS A 86 1.47 14.13 3.82
N ALA A 87 0.93 14.54 4.96
CA ALA A 87 1.73 14.79 6.17
C ALA A 87 2.49 13.53 6.61
N LYS A 88 1.86 12.35 6.52
CA LYS A 88 2.51 11.07 6.81
C LYS A 88 3.62 10.72 5.81
N ILE A 89 3.40 10.95 4.51
CA ILE A 89 4.42 10.78 3.47
C ILE A 89 5.62 11.72 3.73
N ASP A 90 5.34 13.00 3.98
CA ASP A 90 6.36 14.03 4.19
C ASP A 90 7.16 13.76 5.48
N PHE A 91 6.51 13.25 6.53
CA PHE A 91 7.17 12.81 7.76
C PHE A 91 8.26 11.77 7.49
N PHE A 92 7.94 10.70 6.75
CA PHE A 92 8.93 9.68 6.40
C PHE A 92 10.02 10.22 5.47
N LEU A 93 9.65 10.99 4.46
CA LEU A 93 10.62 11.61 3.55
C LEU A 93 11.63 12.50 4.31
N ASN A 94 11.14 13.33 5.24
CA ASN A 94 11.99 14.20 6.04
C ASN A 94 12.87 13.40 7.00
N ASN A 95 12.34 12.34 7.61
CA ASN A 95 13.15 11.43 8.43
C ASN A 95 14.30 10.82 7.62
N PHE A 96 14.04 10.31 6.41
CA PHE A 96 15.11 9.77 5.55
C PHE A 96 16.15 10.82 5.18
N LYS A 97 15.72 12.05 4.84
CA LYS A 97 16.65 13.16 4.58
C LYS A 97 17.56 13.45 5.77
N ILE A 98 17.00 13.48 6.99
CA ILE A 98 17.78 13.67 8.22
C ILE A 98 18.81 12.55 8.40
N GLN A 99 18.42 11.29 8.17
CA GLN A 99 19.36 10.17 8.33
C GLN A 99 20.48 10.16 7.30
N ILE A 100 20.19 10.57 6.06
CA ILE A 100 21.22 10.76 5.03
C ILE A 100 22.20 11.85 5.45
N LEU A 101 21.72 13.00 5.92
CA LEU A 101 22.58 14.10 6.39
C LEU A 101 23.45 13.65 7.57
N ASN A 102 22.85 12.93 8.53
CA ASN A 102 23.60 12.38 9.66
C ASN A 102 24.66 11.37 9.20
N TYR A 103 24.33 10.50 8.25
CA TYR A 103 25.28 9.54 7.70
C TYR A 103 26.47 10.24 7.04
N LEU A 104 26.21 11.22 6.16
CA LEU A 104 27.26 11.99 5.50
C LEU A 104 28.16 12.75 6.49
N LYS A 105 27.57 13.42 7.48
CA LYS A 105 28.32 14.12 8.53
C LYS A 105 29.21 13.19 9.36
N ASN A 106 28.80 11.94 9.55
CA ASN A 106 29.62 10.95 10.24
C ASN A 106 30.76 10.44 9.33
N GLN A 107 30.55 10.32 8.01
CA GLN A 107 31.62 9.94 7.07
C GLN A 107 32.78 10.94 7.06
N GLU A 108 32.49 12.23 7.24
CA GLU A 108 33.53 13.28 7.33
C GLU A 108 34.46 13.10 8.53
N LYS A 109 34.01 12.39 9.57
CA LYS A 109 34.79 12.15 10.80
C LYS A 109 35.67 10.90 10.71
N GLY A 110 35.55 10.11 9.65
CA GLY A 110 36.30 8.87 9.46
C GLY A 110 35.47 7.76 8.81
N PRO A 111 36.09 6.59 8.56
CA PRO A 111 35.39 5.44 7.99
C PRO A 111 34.26 5.01 8.91
N LEU A 112 33.06 4.85 8.33
CA LEU A 112 31.90 4.38 9.07
C LEU A 112 31.81 2.87 9.05
N ASP A 113 31.65 2.30 10.25
CA ASP A 113 31.21 0.93 10.40
C ASP A 113 29.74 0.78 9.97
N HIS A 114 29.42 -0.40 9.46
CA HIS A 114 28.09 -0.84 9.07
C HIS A 114 27.06 -0.66 10.21
N SER A 115 27.50 -0.79 11.46
CA SER A 115 26.66 -0.58 12.65
C SER A 115 26.06 0.83 12.71
N ILE A 116 26.82 1.87 12.36
CA ILE A 116 26.32 3.26 12.37
C ILE A 116 25.27 3.45 11.27
N PHE A 117 25.51 2.89 10.09
CA PHE A 117 24.53 2.91 9.00
C PHE A 117 23.22 2.25 9.45
N LYS A 118 23.30 1.11 10.13
CA LYS A 118 22.12 0.43 10.65
C LYS A 118 21.39 1.30 11.68
N ILE A 119 22.09 1.81 12.69
CA ILE A 119 21.50 2.64 13.76
C ILE A 119 20.73 3.85 13.21
N LEU A 120 21.29 4.54 12.22
CA LEU A 120 20.67 5.75 11.66
C LEU A 120 19.34 5.45 10.95
N PHE A 121 19.28 4.38 10.16
CA PHE A 121 18.12 4.10 9.30
C PHE A 121 17.09 3.16 9.94
N GLU A 122 17.47 2.36 10.94
CA GLU A 122 16.63 1.33 11.54
C GLU A 122 15.32 1.88 12.11
N SER A 123 15.38 3.02 12.80
CA SER A 123 14.18 3.65 13.37
C SER A 123 13.21 4.12 12.27
N ALA A 124 13.72 4.74 11.20
CA ALA A 124 12.90 5.24 10.10
C ALA A 124 12.19 4.09 9.35
N PHE A 125 12.92 3.01 9.03
CA PHE A 125 12.33 1.84 8.37
C PHE A 125 11.40 1.05 9.28
N THR A 126 11.69 0.96 10.57
CA THR A 126 10.78 0.33 11.54
C THR A 126 9.48 1.11 11.66
N GLY A 127 9.54 2.45 11.70
CA GLY A 127 8.35 3.30 11.65
C GLY A 127 7.55 3.11 10.37
N LEU A 128 8.22 3.04 9.21
CA LEU A 128 7.54 2.82 7.92
C LEU A 128 6.85 1.44 7.88
N ARG A 129 7.51 0.38 8.34
CA ARG A 129 6.91 -0.97 8.45
C ARG A 129 5.73 -1.00 9.41
N GLN A 130 5.87 -0.39 10.58
CA GLN A 130 4.77 -0.32 11.55
C GLN A 130 3.56 0.38 10.91
N SER A 131 3.81 1.42 10.13
CA SER A 131 2.75 2.16 9.44
C SER A 131 2.00 1.39 8.37
N ALA A 132 2.52 0.24 7.93
CA ALA A 132 1.92 -0.65 6.95
C ALA A 132 1.06 -1.77 7.59
N LYS A 133 1.12 -1.93 8.92
CA LYS A 133 0.34 -2.97 9.61
C LYS A 133 -1.16 -2.62 9.66
N PRO A 134 -2.07 -3.61 9.63
CA PRO A 134 -3.51 -3.39 9.58
C PRO A 134 -4.06 -2.47 10.68
N GLU A 135 -3.50 -2.54 11.87
CA GLU A 135 -3.88 -1.74 13.04
C GLU A 135 -3.44 -0.27 12.98
N SER A 136 -2.62 0.11 11.99
CA SER A 136 -2.16 1.49 11.83
C SER A 136 -3.11 2.32 10.96
N ASP A 137 -3.31 3.58 11.35
CA ASP A 137 -3.99 4.55 10.50
C ASP A 137 -3.32 4.64 9.13
N TYR A 138 -4.12 4.59 8.07
CA TYR A 138 -3.62 4.61 6.69
C TYR A 138 -2.61 3.46 6.42
N SER A 139 -2.84 2.28 6.99
CA SER A 139 -2.04 1.07 6.75
C SER A 139 -1.80 0.80 5.26
N LEU A 140 -2.84 0.96 4.44
CA LEU A 140 -2.75 0.83 2.99
C LEU A 140 -1.79 1.82 2.32
N LEU A 141 -1.70 3.05 2.84
CA LEU A 141 -0.70 4.01 2.39
C LEU A 141 0.71 3.56 2.79
N GLY A 142 0.88 3.02 4.00
CA GLY A 142 2.13 2.41 4.46
C GLY A 142 2.62 1.30 3.54
N LEU A 143 1.72 0.38 3.16
CA LEU A 143 2.00 -0.68 2.18
C LEU A 143 2.39 -0.08 0.83
N ASN A 144 1.61 0.86 0.32
CA ASN A 144 1.88 1.48 -0.98
C ASN A 144 3.23 2.23 -1.01
N MET A 145 3.63 2.88 0.10
CA MET A 145 4.94 3.50 0.26
C MET A 145 6.09 2.48 0.30
N LEU A 146 5.86 1.28 0.84
CA LEU A 146 6.87 0.20 0.83
C LEU A 146 7.02 -0.41 -0.56
N ASP A 147 5.91 -0.70 -1.24
CA ASP A 147 5.90 -1.32 -2.57
C ASP A 147 6.48 -0.38 -3.64
N ASN A 148 6.21 0.93 -3.49
CA ASN A 148 6.61 1.97 -4.45
C ASN A 148 7.67 2.90 -3.87
N PHE A 149 8.56 2.36 -3.03
CA PHE A 149 9.51 3.14 -2.23
C PHE A 149 10.32 4.18 -3.01
N ASN A 150 10.78 3.83 -4.22
CA ASN A 150 11.57 4.75 -5.02
C ASN A 150 10.78 6.00 -5.43
N ALA A 151 9.57 5.82 -5.96
CA ALA A 151 8.69 6.92 -6.34
C ALA A 151 8.31 7.81 -5.14
N PHE A 152 8.09 7.20 -3.97
CA PHE A 152 7.72 7.93 -2.76
C PHE A 152 8.88 8.66 -2.09
N PHE A 153 10.11 8.17 -2.20
CA PHE A 153 11.24 8.69 -1.41
C PHE A 153 12.50 8.90 -2.23
N THR A 154 13.08 7.85 -2.81
CA THR A 154 14.38 7.91 -3.50
C THR A 154 14.39 9.00 -4.57
N ASP A 155 13.42 9.00 -5.47
CA ASP A 155 13.36 9.92 -6.62
C ASP A 155 13.12 11.38 -6.19
N ARG A 156 12.66 11.58 -4.96
CA ARG A 156 12.34 12.89 -4.36
C ARG A 156 13.49 13.45 -3.52
N ILE A 157 14.63 12.77 -3.47
CA ILE A 157 15.82 13.23 -2.78
C ILE A 157 16.81 13.79 -3.80
N SER A 158 17.28 15.01 -3.54
CA SER A 158 18.28 15.67 -4.40
C SER A 158 19.66 15.03 -4.24
N GLY A 159 20.31 14.79 -5.38
CA GLY A 159 21.70 14.32 -5.45
C GLY A 159 21.83 12.80 -5.52
N GLU A 160 22.52 12.32 -6.55
CA GLU A 160 22.69 10.89 -6.84
C GLU A 160 23.27 10.11 -5.65
N LYS A 161 24.28 10.66 -4.98
CA LYS A 161 24.87 10.05 -3.78
C LYS A 161 23.82 9.81 -2.69
N ASN A 162 22.91 10.76 -2.47
CA ASN A 162 21.87 10.65 -1.44
C ASN A 162 20.84 9.60 -1.82
N GLN A 163 20.47 9.54 -3.10
CA GLN A 163 19.58 8.52 -3.64
C GLN A 163 20.19 7.12 -3.45
N GLN A 164 21.46 6.93 -3.85
CA GLN A 164 22.18 5.66 -3.67
C GLN A 164 22.27 5.23 -2.20
N ILE A 165 22.52 6.16 -1.28
CA ILE A 165 22.52 5.88 0.17
C ILE A 165 21.15 5.32 0.60
N LEU A 166 20.06 5.98 0.21
CA LEU A 166 18.73 5.56 0.62
C LEU A 166 18.30 4.25 -0.04
N THR A 167 18.58 4.05 -1.33
CA THR A 167 18.33 2.79 -2.04
C THR A 167 19.03 1.64 -1.34
N ARG A 168 20.31 1.79 -1.01
CA ARG A 168 21.07 0.77 -0.28
C ARG A 168 20.47 0.50 1.10
N ALA A 169 20.01 1.55 1.80
CA ALA A 169 19.36 1.37 3.09
C ALA A 169 18.06 0.55 2.94
N TYR A 170 17.23 0.88 1.95
CA TYR A 170 16.01 0.12 1.67
C TYR A 170 16.30 -1.35 1.33
N GLU A 171 17.33 -1.63 0.54
CA GLU A 171 17.74 -3.01 0.23
C GLU A 171 18.13 -3.80 1.49
N ILE A 172 18.91 -3.21 2.39
CA ILE A 172 19.34 -3.85 3.64
C ILE A 172 18.15 -4.11 4.56
N PHE A 173 17.28 -3.11 4.75
CA PHE A 173 16.23 -3.16 5.77
C PHE A 173 14.94 -3.83 5.33
N ILE A 174 14.63 -3.80 4.03
CA ILE A 174 13.35 -4.29 3.51
C ILE A 174 13.55 -5.51 2.60
N LYS A 175 14.49 -5.47 1.64
CA LYS A 175 14.65 -6.59 0.68
C LYS A 175 15.44 -7.78 1.23
N GLN A 176 16.50 -7.54 2.01
CA GLN A 176 17.35 -8.61 2.54
C GLN A 176 16.84 -9.20 3.85
N SER A 177 15.95 -8.48 4.55
CA SER A 177 15.21 -8.99 5.70
C SER A 177 14.05 -9.85 5.20
N HIS A 178 14.23 -11.17 5.09
CA HIS A 178 13.19 -12.12 4.67
C HIS A 178 12.00 -12.13 5.65
N PHE A 179 11.05 -11.22 5.48
CA PHE A 179 9.76 -11.26 6.15
C PHE A 179 8.66 -11.25 5.09
N PRO A 180 7.80 -12.26 5.03
CA PRO A 180 6.69 -12.27 4.11
C PRO A 180 5.79 -11.07 4.43
N ILE A 181 5.50 -10.26 3.42
CA ILE A 181 4.35 -9.36 3.45
C ILE A 181 3.14 -10.30 3.39
N GLU A 182 2.49 -10.55 4.53
CA GLU A 182 1.22 -11.26 4.56
C GLU A 182 0.25 -10.52 3.63
N GLY A 183 -0.15 -11.17 2.54
CA GLY A 183 -0.94 -10.59 1.45
C GLY A 183 -0.40 -10.86 0.03
N THR A 184 0.78 -11.45 -0.12
CA THR A 184 1.19 -11.99 -1.43
C THR A 184 0.42 -13.29 -1.71
N PRO A 185 -0.26 -13.43 -2.87
CA PRO A 185 -0.88 -14.70 -3.23
C PRO A 185 0.23 -15.74 -3.36
N VAL A 186 0.12 -16.81 -2.58
CA VAL A 186 0.89 -18.02 -2.85
C VAL A 186 0.35 -18.55 -4.18
N ASP A 187 1.16 -18.46 -5.24
CA ASP A 187 0.94 -19.22 -6.46
C ASP A 187 0.74 -20.69 -6.04
N SER A 188 -0.50 -21.15 -6.16
CA SER A 188 -0.85 -22.53 -5.87
C SER A 188 -0.11 -23.40 -6.88
N PRO A 189 0.74 -24.35 -6.45
CA PRO A 189 1.31 -25.30 -7.38
C PRO A 189 0.16 -26.11 -7.98
N GLN A 190 0.08 -26.08 -9.31
CA GLN A 190 -0.70 -27.03 -10.09
C GLN A 190 -0.39 -28.45 -9.60
N GLN A 191 -1.38 -29.12 -9.02
CA GLN A 191 -1.35 -30.58 -8.95
C GLN A 191 -2.19 -31.14 -10.09
N SER A 192 -1.49 -31.38 -11.20
CA SER A 192 -1.89 -32.36 -12.19
C SER A 192 -1.60 -33.77 -11.65
N ARG A 193 -2.61 -34.64 -11.69
CA ARG A 193 -2.59 -36.12 -11.82
C ARG A 193 -1.83 -36.92 -10.74
N LEU A 194 -2.54 -37.86 -10.13
CA LEU A 194 -2.41 -39.30 -10.43
C LEU A 194 -3.48 -40.10 -9.66
N GLU A 195 -4.10 -41.02 -10.42
CA GLU A 195 -4.95 -42.17 -10.04
C GLU A 195 -6.37 -41.93 -9.51
#